data_AF-A0A8K0TH52-F1
#
_entry.id   AF-A0A8K0TH52-F1
#
_cell.length_a   1.000
_cell.length_b   1.000
_cell.length_c   1.000
_cell.angle_alpha   90.00
_cell.angle_beta   90.00
_cell.angle_gamma   90.00
#
_symmetry.space_group_name_H-M   'P 1'
#
loop_
_entity.id
_entity.type
_entity.pdbx_description
1 polymer ?
#
loop_
_entity_poly.entity_id
_entity_poly.type
_entity_poly.pdbx_seq_one_letter_code
_entity_poly.pdbx_strand_id
1 'polypeptide(L)'
;MGIDAGFDMVPTLSTDLVDTGKWSEFISAVEKRYEDDDLVAARSGFIEFMVGDQPRLPLDGQKFLRFSSRISGDCSTAAKYIEEVTELARGHFGGLALGWSEASDQRGHYGWELVKASWGIYGQITDGNRISPL
;
A
#
# COMPACT_ATOMS: atom_id res chain seq x y z
N MET A 1 -12.27 -21.63 1.73
CA MET A 1 -12.40 -20.38 2.51
C MET A 1 -11.08 -19.64 2.42
N GLY A 2 -11.09 -18.33 2.17
CA GLY A 2 -9.87 -17.51 2.13
C GLY A 2 -9.74 -16.68 3.41
N ILE A 3 -8.52 -16.26 3.74
CA ILE A 3 -8.21 -15.38 4.85
C ILE A 3 -7.74 -14.03 4.30
N ASP A 4 -8.18 -12.93 4.87
CA ASP A 4 -7.65 -11.62 4.50
C ASP A 4 -6.37 -11.33 5.32
N ALA A 5 -5.34 -10.81 4.66
CA ALA A 5 -4.10 -10.39 5.30
C ALA A 5 -3.51 -9.17 4.59
N GLY A 6 -2.69 -8.41 5.32
CA GLY A 6 -2.12 -7.18 4.81
C GLY A 6 -1.39 -6.38 5.86
N PHE A 7 -1.16 -5.12 5.56
CA PHE A 7 -0.75 -4.12 6.54
C PHE A 7 -1.48 -2.80 6.33
N ASP A 8 -1.65 -2.08 7.42
CA ASP A 8 -2.18 -0.73 7.45
C ASP A 8 -1.10 0.23 7.94
N MET A 9 -1.16 1.49 7.50
CA MET A 9 -0.30 2.55 8.06
C MET A 9 -1.05 3.28 9.16
N VAL A 10 -0.59 3.20 10.41
CA VAL A 10 -1.29 3.79 11.56
C VAL A 10 -0.31 4.52 12.49
N PRO A 11 -0.45 5.85 12.67
CA PRO A 11 -1.39 6.75 11.97
C PRO A 11 -1.06 6.88 10.48
N THR A 12 -1.97 7.49 9.72
CA THR A 12 -1.73 7.84 8.31
C THR A 12 -0.51 8.76 8.18
N LEU A 13 0.22 8.64 7.07
CA LEU A 13 1.39 9.50 6.82
C LEU A 13 1.00 10.98 6.75
N SER A 14 1.85 11.82 7.35
CA SER A 14 1.71 13.26 7.32
C SER A 14 2.09 13.84 5.96
N THR A 15 1.71 15.09 5.71
CA THR A 15 2.18 15.89 4.57
C THR A 15 3.60 16.41 4.75
N ASP A 16 4.27 16.05 5.85
CA ASP A 16 5.62 16.53 6.11
C ASP A 16 6.65 15.92 5.15
N LEU A 17 7.77 16.63 5.01
CA LEU A 17 8.83 16.24 4.09
C LEU A 17 9.54 14.95 4.52
N VAL A 18 9.47 14.57 5.80
CA VAL A 18 10.13 13.37 6.33
C VAL A 18 9.35 12.13 5.93
N ASP A 19 8.03 12.12 6.15
CA ASP A 19 7.14 11.03 5.78
C ASP A 19 7.04 10.90 4.26
N THR A 20 6.98 12.03 3.55
CA THR A 20 7.00 12.05 2.07
C THR A 20 8.32 11.47 1.53
N GLY A 21 9.46 11.84 2.13
CA GLY A 21 10.76 11.31 1.75
C GLY A 21 10.88 9.81 1.99
N LYS A 22 10.50 9.34 3.19
CA LYS A 22 10.49 7.91 3.53
C LYS A 22 9.56 7.11 2.63
N TRP A 23 8.40 7.67 2.28
CA TRP A 23 7.48 7.02 1.34
C TRP A 23 8.07 6.91 -0.06
N SER A 24 8.71 7.97 -0.55
CA SER A 24 9.41 7.92 -1.84
C SER A 24 10.51 6.86 -1.84
N GLU A 25 11.30 6.74 -0.77
CA GLU A 25 12.32 5.69 -0.64
C GLU A 25 11.71 4.29 -0.60
N PHE A 26 10.61 4.11 0.14
CA PHE A 26 9.87 2.84 0.19
C PHE A 26 9.33 2.45 -1.19
N ILE A 27 8.71 3.39 -1.92
CA ILE A 27 8.21 3.15 -3.28
C ILE A 27 9.36 2.77 -4.21
N SER A 28 10.49 3.49 -4.19
CA SER A 28 11.66 3.13 -5.00
C SER A 28 12.23 1.76 -4.63
N ALA A 29 12.20 1.37 -3.35
CA ALA A 29 12.61 0.04 -2.93
C ALA A 29 11.67 -1.05 -3.46
N VAL A 30 10.36 -0.81 -3.47
CA VAL A 30 9.36 -1.72 -4.04
C VAL A 30 9.53 -1.83 -5.56
N GLU A 31 9.63 -0.72 -6.29
CA GLU A 31 9.83 -0.74 -7.74
C GLU A 31 11.09 -1.51 -8.12
N LYS A 32 12.20 -1.26 -7.42
CA LYS A 32 13.46 -1.99 -7.63
C LYS A 32 13.32 -3.49 -7.32
N ARG A 33 12.59 -3.84 -6.27
CA ARG A 33 12.42 -5.24 -5.85
C ARG A 33 11.62 -6.07 -6.85
N TYR A 34 10.76 -5.43 -7.64
CA TYR A 34 9.84 -6.07 -8.58
C TYR A 34 10.04 -5.58 -10.03
N GLU A 35 11.22 -5.05 -10.37
CA GLU A 35 11.50 -4.48 -11.70
C GLU A 35 11.36 -5.49 -12.84
N ASP A 36 11.70 -6.76 -12.56
CA ASP A 36 11.62 -7.89 -13.50
C ASP A 36 10.38 -8.78 -13.26
N ASP A 37 9.42 -8.32 -12.45
CA ASP A 37 8.24 -9.10 -12.09
C ASP A 37 7.04 -8.74 -12.95
N ASP A 38 6.66 -9.63 -13.87
CA ASP A 38 5.52 -9.45 -14.77
C ASP A 38 4.16 -9.31 -14.03
N LEU A 39 4.09 -9.67 -12.75
CA LEU A 39 2.88 -9.52 -11.93
C LEU A 39 2.80 -8.16 -11.22
N VAL A 40 3.82 -7.31 -11.34
CA VAL A 40 3.83 -5.98 -10.71
C VAL A 40 3.93 -4.91 -11.79
N ALA A 41 2.93 -4.04 -11.84
CA ALA A 41 2.86 -3.00 -12.85
C ALA A 41 2.86 -1.61 -12.21
N ALA A 42 3.83 -0.77 -12.60
CA ALA A 42 3.77 0.66 -12.33
C ALA A 42 2.70 1.31 -13.23
N ARG A 43 1.74 1.99 -12.62
CA ARG A 43 0.68 2.76 -13.27
C ARG A 43 0.83 4.24 -12.91
N SER A 44 0.11 5.10 -13.63
CA SER A 44 0.07 6.53 -13.32
C SER A 44 -0.52 6.77 -11.92
N GLY A 45 0.35 7.02 -10.93
CA GLY A 45 -0.03 7.37 -9.56
C GLY A 45 -0.05 6.21 -8.56
N PHE A 46 0.17 4.96 -8.98
CA PHE A 46 0.26 3.82 -8.08
C PHE A 46 0.97 2.61 -8.71
N ILE A 47 1.45 1.70 -7.86
CA ILE A 47 1.92 0.38 -8.23
C ILE A 47 0.78 -0.61 -7.98
N GLU A 48 0.49 -1.45 -8.96
CA GLU A 48 -0.55 -2.48 -8.90
C GLU A 48 0.08 -3.88 -8.94
N PHE A 49 -0.26 -4.70 -7.97
CA PHE A 49 0.17 -6.09 -7.91
C PHE A 49 -0.97 -6.93 -8.49
N MET A 50 -0.78 -7.57 -9.65
CA MET A 50 -1.80 -8.32 -10.40
C MET A 50 -2.04 -9.72 -9.81
N VAL A 51 -2.19 -9.79 -8.48
CA VAL A 51 -2.36 -11.02 -7.70
C VAL A 51 -3.50 -10.88 -6.70
N GLY A 52 -4.23 -11.96 -6.45
CA GLY A 52 -5.35 -11.96 -5.52
C GLY A 52 -6.37 -10.85 -5.82
N ASP A 53 -6.65 -9.99 -4.83
CA ASP A 53 -7.57 -8.84 -4.95
C ASP A 53 -6.92 -7.59 -5.54
N GLN A 54 -5.74 -7.74 -6.14
CA GLN A 54 -4.97 -6.70 -6.79
C GLN A 54 -4.60 -5.53 -5.86
N PRO A 55 -3.81 -5.78 -4.80
CA PRO A 55 -3.45 -4.73 -3.85
C PRO A 55 -2.61 -3.64 -4.53
N ARG A 56 -2.74 -2.40 -4.03
CA ARG A 56 -2.19 -1.20 -4.66
C ARG A 56 -1.39 -0.36 -3.67
N LEU A 57 -0.31 0.23 -4.16
CA LEU A 57 0.48 1.22 -3.43
C LEU A 57 0.43 2.56 -4.17
N PRO A 58 -0.12 3.63 -3.58
CA PRO A 58 -0.07 4.95 -4.21
C PRO A 58 1.35 5.50 -4.19
N LEU A 59 1.71 6.25 -5.24
CA LEU A 59 2.97 7.01 -5.23
C LEU A 59 2.92 8.17 -4.21
N ASP A 60 1.71 8.64 -3.89
CA ASP A 60 1.44 9.61 -2.83
C ASP A 60 1.03 8.90 -1.53
N GLY A 61 1.97 8.80 -0.59
CA GLY A 61 1.81 8.05 0.65
C GLY A 61 0.73 8.56 1.60
N GLN A 62 0.33 9.83 1.47
CA GLN A 62 -0.76 10.39 2.28
C GLN A 62 -2.11 9.75 1.95
N LYS A 63 -2.23 9.22 0.74
CA LYS A 63 -3.43 8.50 0.29
C LYS A 63 -3.41 7.04 0.76
N PHE A 64 -2.27 6.52 1.21
CA PHE A 64 -2.16 5.12 1.60
C PHE A 64 -2.83 4.85 2.94
N LEU A 65 -3.66 3.81 2.98
CA LEU A 65 -4.30 3.32 4.19
C LEU A 65 -4.00 1.84 4.44
N ARG A 66 -4.12 1.02 3.39
CA ARG A 66 -4.04 -0.43 3.46
C ARG A 66 -3.48 -1.04 2.18
N PHE A 67 -2.60 -2.01 2.37
CA PHE A 67 -2.20 -2.96 1.35
C PHE A 67 -2.62 -4.36 1.82
N SER A 68 -3.54 -5.02 1.12
CA SER A 68 -4.08 -6.30 1.55
C SER A 68 -4.70 -7.08 0.40
N SER A 69 -4.72 -8.39 0.52
CA SER A 69 -5.46 -9.27 -0.38
C SER A 69 -6.02 -10.45 0.39
N ARG A 70 -7.11 -11.03 -0.12
CA ARG A 70 -7.56 -12.36 0.28
C ARG A 70 -6.57 -13.41 -0.20
N ILE A 71 -6.11 -14.24 0.73
CA ILE A 71 -5.30 -15.43 0.49
C ILE A 71 -6.23 -16.65 0.55
N SER A 72 -6.40 -17.33 -0.58
CA SER A 72 -7.10 -18.61 -0.67
C SER A 72 -6.14 -19.70 -1.18
N GLY A 73 -6.54 -20.97 -1.16
CA GLY A 73 -5.63 -22.13 -1.29
C GLY A 73 -4.59 -22.09 -2.42
N ASP A 74 -4.89 -21.46 -3.57
CA ASP A 74 -3.96 -21.34 -4.71
C ASP A 74 -3.23 -19.98 -4.75
N CYS A 75 -3.56 -19.04 -3.85
CA CYS A 75 -3.03 -17.69 -3.81
C CYS A 75 -1.78 -17.54 -2.91
N SER A 76 -0.93 -18.57 -2.89
CA SER A 76 0.36 -18.54 -2.17
C SER A 76 1.24 -17.37 -2.62
N THR A 77 1.11 -16.98 -3.90
CA THR A 77 1.78 -15.84 -4.49
C THR A 77 1.38 -14.52 -3.81
N ALA A 78 0.07 -14.25 -3.61
CA ALA A 78 -0.37 -13.02 -2.94
C ALA A 78 0.12 -12.94 -1.49
N ALA A 79 0.16 -14.09 -0.79
CA ALA A 79 0.72 -14.15 0.57
C ALA A 79 2.18 -13.68 0.60
N LYS A 80 3.01 -14.11 -0.37
CA LYS A 80 4.41 -13.69 -0.49
C LYS A 80 4.55 -12.18 -0.71
N TYR A 81 3.77 -11.60 -1.63
CA TYR A 81 3.81 -10.14 -1.85
C TYR A 81 3.36 -9.38 -0.61
N ILE A 82 2.31 -9.83 0.09
CA ILE A 82 1.88 -9.20 1.35
C ILE A 82 3.01 -9.24 2.38
N GLU A 83 3.65 -10.40 2.57
CA GLU A 83 4.74 -10.57 3.52
C GLU A 83 5.92 -9.66 3.18
N GLU A 84 6.44 -9.73 1.95
CA GLU A 84 7.61 -8.97 1.50
C GLU A 84 7.37 -7.45 1.55
N VAL A 85 6.22 -6.98 1.06
CA VAL A 85 5.90 -5.53 1.07
C VAL A 85 5.67 -5.04 2.50
N THR A 86 5.07 -5.86 3.37
CA THR A 86 4.92 -5.53 4.81
C THR A 86 6.28 -5.41 5.49
N GLU A 87 7.22 -6.29 5.18
CA GLU A 87 8.59 -6.24 5.72
C GLU A 87 9.34 -5.00 5.24
N LEU A 88 9.25 -4.66 3.95
CA LEU A 88 9.79 -3.41 3.42
C LEU A 88 9.17 -2.20 4.14
N ALA A 89 7.85 -2.15 4.28
CA ALA A 89 7.17 -1.06 4.97
C ALA A 89 7.64 -0.94 6.44
N ARG A 90 7.81 -2.06 7.15
CA ARG A 90 8.38 -2.06 8.51
C ARG A 90 9.83 -1.60 8.55
N GLY A 91 10.63 -1.89 7.52
CA GLY A 91 12.00 -1.40 7.41
C GLY A 91 12.08 0.13 7.34
N HIS A 92 11.14 0.78 6.63
CA HIS A 92 11.11 2.24 6.47
C HIS A 92 10.35 2.98 7.59
N PHE A 93 9.24 2.41 8.06
CA PHE A 93 8.28 3.06 8.96
C PHE A 93 8.21 2.45 10.36
N GLY A 94 8.92 1.35 10.60
CA GLY A 94 8.94 0.67 11.89
C GLY A 94 7.54 0.24 12.32
N GLY A 95 7.19 0.60 13.56
CA GLY A 95 5.91 0.24 14.18
C GLY A 95 4.67 0.90 13.57
N LEU A 96 4.81 1.86 12.63
CA LEU A 96 3.67 2.48 11.96
C LEU A 96 3.03 1.54 10.92
N ALA A 97 3.84 0.64 10.33
CA ALA A 97 3.38 -0.37 9.40
C ALA A 97 2.81 -1.59 10.16
N LEU A 98 1.52 -1.53 10.47
CA LEU A 98 0.82 -2.55 11.24
C LEU A 98 0.34 -3.70 10.34
N GLY A 99 1.17 -4.73 10.24
CA GLY A 99 0.78 -6.02 9.64
C GLY A 99 -0.32 -6.72 10.44
N TRP A 100 -1.27 -7.34 9.74
CA TRP A 100 -2.39 -8.08 10.31
C TRP A 100 -2.78 -9.28 9.43
N SER A 101 -3.38 -10.30 10.05
CA SER A 101 -3.94 -11.46 9.36
C SER A 101 -5.15 -12.03 10.10
N GLU A 102 -6.21 -12.33 9.37
CA GLU A 102 -7.40 -13.00 9.93
C GLU A 102 -7.08 -14.40 10.48
N ALA A 103 -6.02 -15.07 9.99
CA ALA A 103 -5.57 -16.35 10.54
C ALA A 103 -5.04 -16.22 11.98
N SER A 104 -4.64 -15.02 12.40
CA SER A 104 -4.20 -14.71 13.77
C SER A 104 -5.27 -13.96 14.56
N ASP A 105 -6.53 -14.01 14.13
CA ASP A 105 -7.66 -13.25 14.71
C ASP A 105 -7.43 -11.73 14.76
N GLN A 106 -6.60 -11.23 13.82
CA GLN A 106 -6.35 -9.81 13.63
C GLN A 106 -7.15 -9.28 12.46
N ARG A 107 -7.51 -8.00 12.53
CA ARG A 107 -8.21 -7.29 11.46
C ARG A 107 -7.49 -6.00 11.17
N GLY A 108 -7.55 -5.57 9.92
CA GLY A 108 -7.03 -4.26 9.57
C GLY A 108 -7.78 -3.14 10.30
N HIS A 109 -7.06 -2.06 10.57
CA HIS A 109 -7.50 -0.90 11.34
C HIS A 109 -8.62 -0.11 10.65
N TYR A 110 -8.49 0.12 9.34
CA TYR A 110 -9.46 0.91 8.56
C TYR A 110 -10.67 0.08 8.07
N GLY A 111 -11.85 0.71 8.04
CA GLY A 111 -13.02 0.14 7.38
C GLY A 111 -12.88 0.11 5.86
N TRP A 112 -13.41 -0.93 5.22
CA TRP A 112 -13.29 -1.12 3.76
C TRP A 112 -13.82 0.04 2.91
N GLU A 113 -14.84 0.76 3.38
CA GLU A 113 -15.37 1.94 2.70
C GLU A 113 -14.31 3.06 2.56
N LEU A 114 -13.52 3.30 3.60
CA LEU A 114 -12.44 4.30 3.57
C LEU A 114 -11.29 3.84 2.66
N VAL A 115 -10.92 2.56 2.72
CA VAL A 115 -9.87 1.98 1.87
C VAL A 115 -10.25 2.11 0.39
N LYS A 116 -11.48 1.77 0.01
CA LYS A 116 -11.96 1.90 -1.37
C LYS A 116 -12.03 3.35 -1.82
N ALA A 117 -12.46 4.27 -0.95
CA ALA A 117 -12.47 5.70 -1.27
C ALA A 117 -11.05 6.23 -1.54
N SER A 118 -10.07 5.80 -0.74
CA SER A 118 -8.64 6.09 -0.93
C SER A 118 -8.12 5.58 -2.29
N TRP A 119 -8.48 4.36 -2.70
CA TRP A 119 -8.07 3.85 -4.02
C TRP A 119 -8.58 4.69 -5.19
N GLY A 120 -9.76 5.30 -5.07
CA GLY A 120 -10.34 6.19 -6.08
C GLY A 120 -9.55 7.49 -6.31
N ILE A 121 -8.64 7.86 -5.41
CA ILE A 121 -7.85 9.10 -5.50
C ILE A 121 -6.39 8.88 -5.89
N TYR A 122 -5.94 7.63 -6.09
CA TYR A 122 -4.52 7.33 -6.38
C TYR A 122 -4.04 7.91 -7.71
N GLY A 123 -4.86 7.82 -8.76
CA GLY A 123 -4.55 8.42 -10.06
C GLY A 123 -4.85 9.91 -10.15
N GLN A 124 -5.40 10.52 -9.09
CA GLN A 124 -5.63 11.96 -9.07
C GLN A 124 -4.33 12.63 -8.65
N ILE A 125 -3.73 13.41 -9.57
CA ILE A 125 -2.63 14.30 -9.24
C ILE A 125 -3.18 15.30 -8.23
N THR A 126 -2.73 15.20 -6.98
CA THR A 126 -2.92 16.24 -5.98
C THR A 126 -2.04 17.40 -6.43
N ASP A 127 -2.65 18.33 -7.17
CA ASP A 127 -2.01 19.53 -7.68
C ASP A 127 -1.58 20.39 -6.48
N GLY A 128 -0.37 20.14 -5.98
CA GLY A 128 0.26 20.84 -4.86
C GLY A 128 0.64 22.28 -5.18
N ASN A 129 0.12 22.88 -6.26
CA ASN A 129 0.36 24.27 -6.60
C ASN A 129 -0.81 24.91 -7.37
N ARG A 130 -1.98 25.05 -6.72
CA ARG A 130 -2.96 26.07 -7.11
C ARG A 130 -3.31 26.96 -5.93
N ILE A 131 -2.32 27.72 -5.48
CA ILE A 131 -2.59 29.12 -5.14
C ILE A 131 -2.55 29.86 -6.48
N SER A 132 -3.72 30.22 -7.00
CA SER A 132 -3.82 31.31 -7.95
C SER A 132 -4.76 32.33 -7.33
N PRO A 133 -4.26 33.52 -6.94
CA PRO A 133 -5.14 34.62 -6.57
C PRO A 133 -5.83 35.11 -7.84
N LEU A 134 -7.11 35.40 -7.74
CA LEU A 134 -7.80 36.60 -8.26
C LEU A 134 -9.21 36.62 -7.68
#